data_AF-A0A5Q3Q9S8-F1
#
_entry.id   AF-A0A5Q3Q9S8-F1
#
_cell.length_a   1.000
_cell.length_b   1.000
_cell.length_c   1.000
_cell.angle_alpha   90.00
_cell.angle_beta   90.00
_cell.angle_gamma   90.00
#
_symmetry.space_group_name_H-M   'P 1'
#
loop_
_entity.id
_entity.type
_entity.pdbx_description
1 polymer ?
#
loop_
_entity_poly.entity_id
_entity_poly.type
_entity_poly.pdbx_seq_one_letter_code
_entity_poly.pdbx_strand_id
1 'polypeptide(L)'
;MVDVEHGDSPCWADRVCEHCGRVQDSPSASECEGCGEPVEPVRATQAAGRRDRDEEGRARSARPRDALGRPLPYGTPGVERQPEGIERTPPETVSEAQRLLDEGKPFHAHEVFEDAWKTGPDHEEGLWRGLAQLAVGLTHAARGNTGGGQKLLLRGAANLDDFEQDPPYGIDVPGLVRWATSLAVDLEGYAEPPDPVTLAPKITG
;
A
#
# COMPACT_ATOMS: atom_id res chain seq x y z
N MET A 1 3.21 23.62 25.17
CA MET A 1 2.57 22.31 25.36
C MET A 1 2.06 21.91 24.00
N VAL A 2 2.72 20.90 23.45
CA VAL A 2 2.49 20.39 22.10
C VAL A 2 1.31 19.44 22.19
N ASP A 3 0.17 19.85 21.65
CA ASP A 3 -0.92 18.92 21.39
C ASP A 3 -0.83 18.58 19.90
N VAL A 4 -0.53 17.30 19.70
CA VAL A 4 -0.25 16.67 18.44
C VAL A 4 -1.59 16.18 17.86
N GLU A 5 -1.64 16.09 16.52
CA GLU A 5 -2.51 15.19 15.74
C GLU A 5 -3.97 15.66 15.42
N HIS A 6 -4.70 15.21 14.39
CA HIS A 6 -4.66 14.05 13.48
C HIS A 6 -5.33 14.42 12.12
N GLY A 7 -4.90 13.83 11.00
CA GLY A 7 -5.53 13.99 9.67
C GLY A 7 -6.43 12.80 9.29
N ASP A 8 -7.62 13.09 8.75
CA ASP A 8 -8.72 12.14 8.49
C ASP A 8 -8.40 10.97 7.54
N SER A 9 -8.94 9.82 7.93
CA SER A 9 -8.71 8.45 7.44
C SER A 9 -9.61 8.04 6.24
N PRO A 10 -9.18 7.07 5.38
CA PRO A 10 -10.02 6.45 4.34
C PRO A 10 -11.35 5.88 4.87
N CYS A 11 -12.39 5.76 4.03
CA CYS A 11 -13.72 5.28 4.41
C CYS A 11 -13.79 3.84 5.00
N TRP A 12 -12.72 3.08 4.89
CA TRP A 12 -12.52 1.77 5.51
C TRP A 12 -11.52 1.80 6.67
N ALA A 13 -10.75 2.87 6.83
CA ALA A 13 -9.69 2.95 7.83
C ALA A 13 -10.24 3.08 9.26
N ASP A 14 -11.42 3.68 9.44
CA ASP A 14 -12.12 3.69 10.73
C ASP A 14 -12.68 2.30 11.11
N ARG A 15 -12.55 1.30 10.23
CA ARG A 15 -12.99 -0.10 10.46
C ARG A 15 -11.83 -1.08 10.57
N VAL A 16 -10.59 -0.59 10.49
CA VAL A 16 -9.39 -1.42 10.65
C VAL A 16 -8.99 -1.37 12.11
N CYS A 17 -9.01 -2.51 12.80
CA CYS A 17 -8.50 -2.59 14.16
C CYS A 17 -7.03 -2.14 14.19
N GLU A 18 -6.69 -1.13 14.98
CA GLU A 18 -5.32 -0.59 15.03
C GLU A 18 -4.29 -1.59 15.58
N HIS A 19 -4.78 -2.59 16.34
CA HIS A 19 -3.96 -3.62 16.94
C HIS A 19 -3.62 -4.74 15.94
N CYS A 20 -4.63 -5.40 15.38
CA CYS A 20 -4.43 -6.56 14.49
C CYS A 20 -4.59 -6.24 13.00
N GLY A 21 -5.06 -5.04 12.66
CA GLY A 21 -5.23 -4.58 11.28
C GLY A 21 -6.32 -5.30 10.49
N ARG A 22 -7.23 -6.01 11.17
CA ARG A 22 -8.39 -6.69 10.56
C ARG A 22 -9.53 -5.69 10.35
N VAL A 23 -10.12 -5.72 9.16
CA VAL A 23 -11.34 -4.98 8.83
C VAL A 23 -12.52 -5.64 9.56
N GLN A 24 -13.23 -4.88 10.40
CA GLN A 24 -14.42 -5.36 11.12
C GLN A 24 -15.68 -5.14 10.27
N ASP A 25 -16.55 -6.15 10.22
CA ASP A 25 -17.85 -6.04 9.54
C ASP A 25 -18.88 -5.27 10.38
N SER A 26 -18.77 -5.34 11.72
CA SER A 26 -19.70 -4.71 12.65
C SER A 26 -19.07 -3.51 13.38
N PRO A 27 -19.41 -2.25 13.01
CA PRO A 27 -18.86 -1.05 13.64
C PRO A 27 -19.39 -0.78 15.06
N SER A 28 -20.24 -1.67 15.61
CA SER A 28 -20.83 -1.57 16.95
C SER A 28 -20.37 -2.67 17.91
N ALA A 29 -19.44 -3.53 17.50
CA ALA A 29 -18.87 -4.54 18.39
C ALA A 29 -18.01 -3.84 19.47
N SER A 30 -18.18 -4.21 20.74
CA SER A 30 -17.35 -3.69 21.83
C SER A 30 -15.94 -4.27 21.83
N GLU A 31 -15.72 -5.36 21.10
CA GLU A 31 -14.48 -6.13 21.02
C GLU A 31 -14.23 -6.57 19.57
N CYS A 32 -12.97 -6.58 19.16
CA CYS A 32 -12.52 -7.03 17.86
C CYS A 32 -12.72 -8.55 17.71
N GLU A 33 -13.49 -8.99 16.73
CA GLU A 33 -13.83 -10.41 16.52
C GLU A 33 -12.60 -11.28 16.15
N GLY A 34 -11.47 -10.65 15.78
CA GLY A 34 -10.24 -11.35 15.41
C GLY A 34 -9.22 -11.53 16.53
N CYS A 35 -9.09 -10.55 17.43
CA CYS A 35 -8.08 -10.58 18.49
C CYS A 35 -8.63 -10.36 19.90
N GLY A 36 -9.94 -10.13 20.04
CA GLY A 36 -10.62 -9.98 21.33
C GLY A 36 -10.38 -8.63 22.04
N GLU A 37 -9.71 -7.67 21.40
CA GLU A 37 -9.42 -6.38 22.05
C GLU A 37 -10.58 -5.39 21.96
N PRO A 38 -10.82 -4.59 23.02
CA PRO A 38 -11.92 -3.64 23.05
C PRO A 38 -11.71 -2.49 22.06
N VAL A 39 -12.77 -2.06 21.37
CA VAL A 39 -12.74 -0.97 20.39
C VAL A 39 -13.66 0.18 20.81
N GLU A 40 -13.13 1.40 20.85
CA GLU A 40 -13.86 2.61 21.26
C GLU A 40 -14.61 3.22 20.04
N PRO A 41 -15.89 3.62 20.16
CA PRO A 41 -16.65 4.15 19.02
C PRO A 41 -16.28 5.60 18.67
N VAL A 42 -15.93 5.86 17.41
CA VAL A 42 -15.62 7.21 16.89
C VAL A 42 -16.91 8.01 16.59
N ARG A 43 -17.01 9.24 17.12
CA ARG A 43 -18.11 10.19 16.84
C ARG A 43 -17.75 11.11 15.66
N ALA A 44 -18.62 11.17 14.65
CA ALA A 44 -18.42 11.97 13.44
C ALA A 44 -18.55 13.49 13.69
N THR A 45 -17.62 14.29 13.13
CA THR A 45 -17.72 15.77 13.13
C THR A 45 -17.55 16.32 11.71
N GLN A 46 -18.38 17.30 11.34
CA GLN A 46 -18.43 17.93 10.01
C GLN A 46 -17.48 19.15 9.93
N ALA A 47 -16.57 19.20 8.95
CA ALA A 47 -15.98 20.45 8.46
C ALA A 47 -15.46 20.33 7.02
N ALA A 48 -16.13 21.01 6.07
CA ALA A 48 -15.83 21.02 4.65
C ALA A 48 -14.99 22.25 4.25
N GLY A 49 -13.68 22.08 4.07
CA GLY A 49 -12.85 22.97 3.24
C GLY A 49 -12.92 22.52 1.78
N ARG A 50 -13.05 23.45 0.82
CA ARG A 50 -13.21 23.16 -0.62
C ARG A 50 -12.00 22.37 -1.14
N ARG A 51 -12.14 21.05 -1.21
CA ARG A 51 -11.20 20.13 -1.89
C ARG A 51 -11.04 20.59 -3.34
N ASP A 52 -9.80 20.59 -3.85
CA ASP A 52 -9.54 20.76 -5.28
C ASP A 52 -10.34 19.71 -6.05
N ARG A 53 -11.00 20.14 -7.11
CA ARG A 53 -11.85 19.29 -7.94
C ARG A 53 -11.35 19.29 -9.36
N ASP A 54 -11.41 18.14 -10.02
CA ASP A 54 -11.18 18.06 -11.47
C ASP A 54 -12.34 18.69 -12.26
N GLU A 55 -12.22 18.72 -13.59
CA GLU A 55 -13.24 19.26 -14.51
C GLU A 55 -14.60 18.55 -14.35
N GLU A 56 -14.62 17.34 -13.78
CA GLU A 56 -15.79 16.53 -13.50
C GLU A 56 -16.29 16.67 -12.04
N GLY A 57 -15.65 17.52 -11.23
CA GLY A 57 -16.06 17.79 -9.85
C GLY A 57 -15.59 16.75 -8.81
N ARG A 58 -14.78 15.75 -9.19
CA ARG A 58 -14.18 14.77 -8.28
C ARG A 58 -13.07 15.42 -7.48
N ALA A 59 -13.01 15.13 -6.18
CA ALA A 59 -11.98 15.69 -5.29
C ALA A 59 -10.59 15.16 -5.67
N ARG A 60 -9.91 15.82 -6.61
CA ARG A 60 -8.53 15.56 -6.98
C ARG A 60 -7.67 16.64 -6.37
N SER A 61 -6.95 16.30 -5.29
CA SER A 61 -5.90 17.17 -4.79
C SER A 61 -4.91 17.43 -5.93
N ALA A 62 -4.76 18.67 -6.40
CA ALA A 62 -3.83 19.02 -7.47
C ALA A 62 -2.38 19.14 -6.96
N ARG A 63 -2.17 18.91 -5.66
CA ARG A 63 -0.89 19.08 -5.00
C ARG A 63 0.16 18.10 -5.59
N PRO A 64 1.34 18.61 -6.00
CA PRO A 64 2.42 17.77 -6.50
C PRO A 64 2.89 16.78 -5.42
N ARG A 65 3.41 15.63 -5.84
CA ARG A 65 3.91 14.57 -4.94
C ARG A 65 5.29 14.11 -5.38
N ASP A 66 6.08 13.57 -4.44
CA ASP A 66 7.35 12.91 -4.77
C ASP A 66 7.14 11.47 -5.28
N ALA A 67 8.22 10.77 -5.64
CA ALA A 67 8.20 9.38 -6.11
C ALA A 67 7.57 8.39 -5.11
N LEU A 68 7.63 8.73 -3.81
CA LEU A 68 7.02 7.95 -2.75
C LEU A 68 5.57 8.35 -2.51
N GLY A 69 5.01 9.37 -3.18
CA GLY A 69 3.63 9.85 -3.01
C GLY A 69 3.43 10.89 -1.90
N ARG A 70 4.50 11.42 -1.28
CA ARG A 70 4.38 12.46 -0.23
C ARG A 70 4.03 13.80 -0.87
N PRO A 71 3.10 14.59 -0.30
CA PRO A 71 2.76 15.91 -0.83
C PRO A 71 3.94 16.88 -0.78
N LEU A 72 4.21 17.56 -1.89
CA LEU A 72 5.24 18.60 -2.03
C LEU A 72 4.64 20.00 -1.85
N PRO A 73 5.45 21.03 -1.56
CA PRO A 73 5.00 22.42 -1.65
C PRO A 73 4.45 22.76 -3.04
N TYR A 74 3.48 23.69 -3.11
CA TYR A 74 3.01 24.19 -4.40
C TYR A 74 4.14 24.89 -5.16
N GLY A 75 4.18 24.72 -6.49
CA GLY A 75 5.25 25.24 -7.35
C GLY A 75 6.50 24.37 -7.42
N THR A 76 6.61 23.32 -6.58
CA THR A 76 7.64 22.30 -6.73
C THR A 76 7.23 21.29 -7.81
N PRO A 77 8.12 20.94 -8.77
CA PRO A 77 7.87 19.84 -9.68
C PRO A 77 7.63 18.54 -8.91
N GLY A 78 6.47 17.91 -9.14
CA GLY A 78 6.18 16.58 -8.63
C GLY A 78 6.50 15.50 -9.67
N VAL A 79 6.47 14.26 -9.23
CA VAL A 79 6.39 13.11 -10.13
C VAL A 79 4.98 13.04 -10.71
N GLU A 80 4.88 12.78 -12.01
CA GLU A 80 3.60 12.54 -12.67
C GLU A 80 2.94 11.30 -12.07
N ARG A 81 1.65 11.40 -11.75
CA ARG A 81 0.90 10.29 -11.15
C ARG A 81 0.77 9.16 -12.17
N GLN A 82 0.68 7.94 -11.67
CA GLN A 82 0.23 6.86 -12.54
C GLN A 82 -1.19 7.16 -13.02
N PRO A 83 -1.46 7.01 -14.33
CA PRO A 83 -2.82 7.07 -14.82
C PRO A 83 -3.66 5.96 -14.18
N GLU A 84 -4.72 6.38 -13.50
CA GLU A 84 -5.70 5.51 -12.84
C GLU A 84 -6.59 4.83 -13.90
N GLY A 85 -6.95 3.56 -13.68
CA GLY A 85 -7.96 2.87 -14.48
C GLY A 85 -7.50 2.46 -15.89
N ILE A 86 -6.18 2.35 -16.10
CA ILE A 86 -5.65 1.71 -17.30
C ILE A 86 -5.73 0.20 -17.11
N GLU A 87 -6.59 -0.45 -17.90
CA GLU A 87 -6.60 -1.89 -18.03
C GLU A 87 -5.29 -2.37 -18.65
N ARG A 88 -4.58 -3.24 -17.93
CA ARG A 88 -3.33 -3.87 -18.36
C ARG A 88 -3.52 -5.38 -18.33
N THR A 89 -2.90 -6.08 -19.27
CA THR A 89 -2.78 -7.55 -19.16
C THR A 89 -1.86 -7.91 -17.99
N PRO A 90 -1.97 -9.10 -17.39
CA PRO A 90 -1.09 -9.52 -16.29
C PRO A 90 0.42 -9.37 -16.58
N PRO A 91 0.95 -9.73 -17.76
CA PRO A 91 2.36 -9.51 -18.07
C PRO A 91 2.76 -8.02 -18.16
N GLU A 92 1.86 -7.16 -18.66
CA GLU A 92 2.08 -5.71 -18.70
C GLU A 92 2.07 -5.09 -17.31
N THR A 93 1.14 -5.52 -16.44
CA THR A 93 1.09 -5.15 -15.02
C THR A 93 2.41 -5.47 -14.32
N VAL A 94 2.90 -6.70 -14.48
CA VAL A 94 4.18 -7.14 -13.88
C VAL A 94 5.36 -6.34 -14.41
N SER A 95 5.43 -6.13 -15.73
CA SER A 95 6.53 -5.39 -16.37
C SER A 95 6.56 -3.92 -15.94
N GLU A 96 5.40 -3.26 -15.91
CA GLU A 96 5.30 -1.85 -15.50
C GLU A 96 5.60 -1.69 -14.00
N ALA A 97 5.10 -2.59 -13.15
CA ALA A 97 5.42 -2.57 -11.74
C ALA A 97 6.92 -2.78 -11.48
N GLN A 98 7.59 -3.69 -12.20
CA GLN A 98 9.04 -3.88 -12.09
C GLN A 98 9.80 -2.61 -12.46
N ARG A 99 9.44 -1.97 -13.58
CA ARG A 99 10.07 -0.71 -14.01
C ARG A 99 9.93 0.37 -12.95
N LEU A 100 8.74 0.49 -12.33
CA LEU A 100 8.50 1.48 -11.28
C LEU A 100 9.29 1.18 -10.00
N LEU A 101 9.42 -0.08 -9.61
CA LEU A 101 10.26 -0.47 -8.48
C LEU A 101 11.74 -0.17 -8.75
N ASP A 102 12.24 -0.50 -9.95
CA ASP A 102 13.61 -0.19 -10.37
C ASP A 102 13.89 1.33 -10.41
N GLU A 103 12.86 2.15 -10.62
CA GLU A 103 12.93 3.62 -10.57
C GLU A 103 12.71 4.23 -9.17
N GLY A 104 12.54 3.40 -8.13
CA GLY A 104 12.32 3.89 -6.77
C GLY A 104 10.94 4.48 -6.54
N LYS A 105 9.94 4.02 -7.30
CA LYS A 105 8.53 4.46 -7.24
C LYS A 105 7.61 3.33 -6.72
N PRO A 106 7.85 2.77 -5.53
CA PRO A 106 7.05 1.67 -5.00
C PRO A 106 5.58 2.04 -4.76
N PHE A 107 5.28 3.32 -4.50
CA PHE A 107 3.88 3.77 -4.36
C PHE A 107 3.12 3.67 -5.70
N HIS A 108 3.79 3.99 -6.80
CA HIS A 108 3.20 3.89 -8.14
C HIS A 108 3.07 2.42 -8.56
N ALA A 109 4.03 1.56 -8.19
CA ALA A 109 3.91 0.12 -8.40
C ALA A 109 2.72 -0.48 -7.61
N HIS A 110 2.47 0.00 -6.39
CA HIS A 110 1.29 -0.36 -5.62
C HIS A 110 -0.01 -0.03 -6.37
N GLU A 111 -0.13 1.17 -6.95
CA GLU A 111 -1.30 1.58 -7.73
C GLU A 111 -1.53 0.64 -8.94
N VAL A 112 -0.47 0.24 -9.64
CA VAL A 112 -0.56 -0.70 -10.77
C VAL A 112 -1.09 -2.07 -10.34
N PHE A 113 -0.62 -2.60 -9.21
CA PHE A 113 -1.14 -3.87 -8.68
C PHE A 113 -2.55 -3.75 -8.11
N GLU A 114 -2.91 -2.60 -7.52
CA GLU A 114 -4.26 -2.35 -7.01
C GLU A 114 -5.28 -2.30 -8.15
N ASP A 115 -4.94 -1.69 -9.29
CA ASP A 115 -5.77 -1.72 -10.49
C ASP A 115 -5.99 -3.17 -10.96
N ALA A 116 -4.93 -3.97 -11.06
CA ALA A 116 -5.03 -5.38 -11.41
C ALA A 116 -5.86 -6.20 -10.42
N TRP A 117 -5.80 -5.89 -9.12
CA TRP A 117 -6.67 -6.51 -8.12
C TRP A 117 -8.14 -6.16 -8.35
N LYS A 118 -8.46 -4.90 -8.67
CA LYS A 118 -9.84 -4.43 -8.87
C LYS A 118 -10.48 -4.93 -10.16
N THR A 119 -9.70 -5.21 -11.19
CA THR A 119 -10.20 -5.58 -12.52
C THR A 119 -9.90 -7.02 -12.90
N GLY A 120 -9.03 -7.70 -12.16
CA GLY A 120 -8.62 -9.09 -12.40
C GLY A 120 -9.69 -10.11 -12.00
N PRO A 121 -9.47 -11.39 -12.34
CA PRO A 121 -10.40 -12.45 -11.98
C PRO A 121 -10.33 -12.78 -10.47
N ASP A 122 -11.47 -13.13 -9.87
CA ASP A 122 -11.60 -13.35 -8.42
C ASP A 122 -10.58 -14.34 -7.82
N HIS A 123 -10.20 -15.37 -8.57
CA HIS A 123 -9.24 -16.38 -8.11
C HIS A 123 -7.79 -15.87 -8.01
N GLU A 124 -7.50 -14.68 -8.55
CA GLU A 124 -6.20 -14.02 -8.50
C GLU A 124 -6.18 -12.82 -7.54
N GLU A 125 -7.29 -12.52 -6.86
CA GLU A 125 -7.34 -11.40 -5.91
C GLU A 125 -6.19 -11.48 -4.88
N GLY A 126 -5.93 -12.67 -4.34
CA GLY A 126 -4.85 -12.89 -3.37
C GLY A 126 -3.47 -12.50 -3.92
N LEU A 127 -3.18 -12.85 -5.17
CA LEU A 127 -1.93 -12.55 -5.85
C LEU A 127 -1.74 -11.03 -5.98
N TRP A 128 -2.69 -10.36 -6.61
CA TRP A 128 -2.59 -8.92 -6.90
C TRP A 128 -2.61 -8.09 -5.62
N ARG A 129 -3.44 -8.47 -4.64
CA ARG A 129 -3.46 -7.84 -3.31
C ARG A 129 -2.14 -8.04 -2.57
N GLY A 130 -1.55 -9.22 -2.64
CA GLY A 130 -0.24 -9.53 -2.04
C GLY A 130 0.85 -8.62 -2.62
N LEU A 131 0.96 -8.55 -3.95
CA LEU A 131 1.92 -7.70 -4.65
C LEU A 131 1.73 -6.21 -4.34
N ALA A 132 0.48 -5.73 -4.31
CA ALA A 132 0.17 -4.36 -3.91
C ALA A 132 0.62 -4.05 -2.48
N GLN A 133 0.48 -5.00 -1.54
CA GLN A 133 0.94 -4.86 -0.16
C GLN A 133 2.45 -4.88 -0.03
N LEU A 134 3.16 -5.70 -0.82
CA LEU A 134 4.62 -5.69 -0.88
C LEU A 134 5.15 -4.32 -1.32
N ALA A 135 4.59 -3.76 -2.39
CA ALA A 135 4.99 -2.45 -2.92
C ALA A 135 4.68 -1.31 -1.92
N VAL A 136 3.51 -1.30 -1.28
CA VAL A 136 3.21 -0.27 -0.28
C VAL A 136 3.99 -0.48 1.02
N GLY A 137 4.33 -1.71 1.40
CA GLY A 137 5.24 -2.00 2.51
C GLY A 137 6.62 -1.39 2.31
N LEU A 138 7.18 -1.54 1.10
CA LEU A 138 8.43 -0.89 0.68
C LEU A 138 8.30 0.65 0.71
N THR A 139 7.16 1.19 0.29
CA THR A 139 6.89 2.64 0.36
C THR A 139 6.92 3.15 1.81
N HIS A 140 6.32 2.41 2.74
CA HIS A 140 6.32 2.77 4.16
C HIS A 140 7.73 2.74 4.75
N ALA A 141 8.49 1.69 4.45
CA ALA A 141 9.89 1.59 4.84
C ALA A 141 10.70 2.78 4.34
N ALA A 142 10.63 3.10 3.04
CA ALA A 142 11.35 4.22 2.43
C ALA A 142 10.92 5.61 2.95
N ARG A 143 9.77 5.71 3.62
CA ARG A 143 9.31 6.92 4.30
C ARG A 143 9.71 6.97 5.79
N GLY A 144 10.42 5.97 6.30
CA GLY A 144 10.83 5.85 7.70
C GLY A 144 9.77 5.23 8.61
N ASN A 145 8.66 4.74 8.06
CA ASN A 145 7.66 3.99 8.82
C ASN A 145 7.99 2.48 8.75
N THR A 146 9.04 2.08 9.46
CA THR A 146 9.56 0.70 9.43
C THR A 146 8.56 -0.31 10.00
N GLY A 147 7.91 0.00 11.13
CA GLY A 147 6.90 -0.87 11.73
C GLY A 147 5.66 -1.06 10.86
N GLY A 148 5.19 -0.01 10.18
CA GLY A 148 4.12 -0.12 9.19
C GLY A 148 4.55 -0.92 7.94
N GLY A 149 5.78 -0.70 7.47
CA GLY A 149 6.37 -1.43 6.35
C GLY A 149 6.46 -2.94 6.63
N GLN A 150 7.00 -3.31 7.78
CA GLN A 150 7.11 -4.70 8.25
C GLN A 150 5.75 -5.42 8.24
N LYS A 151 4.71 -4.82 8.84
CA LYS A 151 3.38 -5.41 8.89
C LYS A 151 2.80 -5.65 7.49
N LEU A 152 2.99 -4.70 6.56
CA LEU A 152 2.51 -4.82 5.19
C LEU A 152 3.28 -5.86 4.38
N LEU A 153 4.60 -5.94 4.53
CA LEU A 153 5.44 -6.95 3.88
C LEU A 153 5.04 -8.37 4.30
N LEU A 154 4.88 -8.61 5.60
CA LEU A 154 4.49 -9.92 6.11
C LEU A 154 3.08 -10.32 5.67
N ARG A 155 2.14 -9.37 5.64
CA ARG A 155 0.78 -9.62 5.14
C ARG A 155 0.76 -9.88 3.63
N GLY A 156 1.57 -9.13 2.87
CA GLY A 156 1.73 -9.34 1.45
C GLY A 156 2.27 -10.73 1.15
N ALA A 157 3.31 -11.16 1.87
CA ALA A 157 3.86 -12.51 1.77
C ALA A 157 2.80 -13.58 2.05
N ALA A 158 2.03 -13.45 3.14
CA ALA A 158 0.98 -14.41 3.48
C ALA A 158 -0.14 -14.50 2.41
N ASN A 159 -0.44 -13.43 1.69
CA ASN A 159 -1.39 -13.48 0.57
C ASN A 159 -0.85 -14.25 -0.65
N LEU A 160 0.47 -14.40 -0.77
CA LEU A 160 1.11 -15.11 -1.87
C LEU A 160 1.26 -16.62 -1.60
N ASP A 161 1.02 -17.09 -0.37
CA ASP A 161 1.21 -18.50 0.02
C ASP A 161 0.42 -19.47 -0.89
N ASP A 162 -0.81 -19.11 -1.26
CA ASP A 162 -1.68 -19.92 -2.14
C ASP A 162 -1.13 -20.08 -3.57
N PHE A 163 -0.16 -19.24 -3.97
CA PHE A 163 0.43 -19.21 -5.32
C PHE A 163 1.85 -19.77 -5.36
N GLU A 164 2.41 -20.21 -4.23
CA GLU A 164 3.83 -20.63 -4.16
C GLU A 164 4.14 -21.86 -5.03
N GLN A 165 3.19 -22.80 -5.13
CA GLN A 165 3.39 -24.07 -5.84
C GLN A 165 3.24 -23.97 -7.36
N ASP A 166 2.40 -23.05 -7.83
CA ASP A 166 2.17 -22.80 -9.26
C ASP A 166 2.03 -21.30 -9.53
N PRO A 167 3.16 -20.55 -9.51
CA PRO A 167 3.13 -19.11 -9.67
C PRO A 167 2.68 -18.70 -11.09
N PRO A 168 1.59 -17.92 -11.24
CA PRO A 168 1.15 -17.49 -12.55
C PRO A 168 2.07 -16.40 -13.12
N TYR A 169 1.99 -16.20 -14.44
CA TYR A 169 2.62 -15.07 -15.14
C TYR A 169 4.16 -14.97 -15.02
N GLY A 170 4.84 -16.04 -14.61
CA GLY A 170 6.29 -16.07 -14.42
C GLY A 170 6.77 -15.29 -13.19
N ILE A 171 5.86 -15.00 -12.25
CA ILE A 171 6.16 -14.31 -11.00
C ILE A 171 6.96 -15.26 -10.10
N ASP A 172 8.10 -14.80 -9.57
CA ASP A 172 8.89 -15.54 -8.57
C ASP A 172 8.27 -15.37 -7.17
N VAL A 173 7.09 -15.97 -6.97
CA VAL A 173 6.40 -15.96 -5.68
C VAL A 173 7.31 -16.43 -4.54
N PRO A 174 8.04 -17.56 -4.65
CA PRO A 174 8.96 -17.98 -3.59
C PRO A 174 10.05 -16.94 -3.30
N GLY A 175 10.61 -16.30 -4.32
CA GLY A 175 11.57 -15.21 -4.17
C GLY A 175 11.00 -13.99 -3.46
N LEU A 176 9.79 -13.58 -3.83
CA LEU A 176 9.08 -12.45 -3.23
C LEU A 176 8.74 -12.70 -1.76
N VAL A 177 8.28 -13.90 -1.41
CA VAL A 177 8.00 -14.29 -0.01
C VAL A 177 9.29 -14.26 0.82
N ARG A 178 10.39 -14.83 0.32
CA ARG A 178 11.70 -14.77 1.00
C ARG A 178 12.20 -13.34 1.15
N TRP A 179 12.08 -12.52 0.10
CA TRP A 179 12.47 -11.11 0.13
C TRP A 179 11.66 -10.33 1.18
N ALA A 180 10.34 -10.48 1.18
CA ALA A 180 9.45 -9.74 2.06
C ALA A 180 9.67 -10.10 3.53
N THR A 181 9.84 -11.39 3.83
CA THR A 181 10.10 -11.89 5.18
C THR A 181 11.49 -11.48 5.70
N SER A 182 12.53 -11.53 4.86
CA SER A 182 13.87 -11.05 5.22
C SER A 182 13.86 -9.54 5.47
N LEU A 183 13.30 -8.76 4.55
CA LEU A 183 13.25 -7.32 4.69
C LEU A 183 12.46 -6.91 5.94
N ALA A 184 11.33 -7.57 6.22
CA ALA A 184 10.54 -7.31 7.42
C ALA A 184 11.35 -7.49 8.72
N VAL A 185 12.28 -8.44 8.78
CA VAL A 185 13.20 -8.61 9.92
C VAL A 185 14.23 -7.48 9.95
N ASP A 186 14.82 -7.15 8.79
CA ASP A 186 15.89 -6.15 8.71
C ASP A 186 15.40 -4.73 9.02
N LEU A 187 14.13 -4.41 8.74
CA LEU A 187 13.53 -3.08 8.95
C LEU A 187 13.67 -2.53 10.37
N GLU A 188 13.72 -3.40 11.38
CA GLU A 188 13.93 -2.99 12.78
C GLU A 188 15.33 -2.40 13.03
N GLY A 189 16.31 -2.72 12.17
CA GLY A 189 17.71 -2.27 12.29
C GLY A 189 18.06 -1.00 11.52
N TYR A 190 17.16 -0.45 10.70
CA TYR A 190 17.46 0.75 9.91
C TYR A 190 17.35 2.02 10.76
N ALA A 191 18.48 2.72 10.92
CA ALA A 191 18.54 4.02 11.61
C ALA A 191 17.99 5.18 10.76
N GLU A 192 18.03 5.04 9.42
CA GLU A 192 17.54 6.01 8.45
C GLU A 192 16.63 5.31 7.43
N PRO A 193 15.69 6.03 6.80
CA PRO A 193 14.82 5.43 5.78
C PRO A 193 15.65 4.79 4.66
N PRO A 194 15.47 3.49 4.37
CA PRO A 194 16.24 2.83 3.34
C PRO A 194 15.87 3.34 1.94
N ASP A 195 16.84 3.25 1.03
CA ASP A 195 16.61 3.54 -0.39
C ASP A 195 15.74 2.44 -1.03
N PRO A 196 14.55 2.78 -1.56
CA PRO A 196 13.65 1.81 -2.17
C PRO A 196 14.22 1.15 -3.43
N VAL A 197 15.14 1.80 -4.17
CA VAL A 197 15.77 1.21 -5.37
C VAL A 197 16.66 0.05 -4.95
N THR A 198 17.48 0.26 -3.91
CA THR A 198 18.39 -0.76 -3.39
C THR A 198 17.65 -1.97 -2.82
N LEU A 199 16.44 -1.76 -2.28
CA LEU A 199 15.62 -2.81 -1.67
C LEU A 199 14.59 -3.43 -2.62
N ALA A 200 14.45 -2.92 -3.84
CA ALA A 200 13.44 -3.39 -4.78
C ALA A 200 13.63 -4.88 -5.13
N PRO A 201 12.58 -5.71 -5.06
CA PRO A 201 12.67 -7.10 -5.49
C PRO A 201 12.67 -7.22 -7.01
N LYS A 202 13.06 -8.39 -7.50
CA LYS A 202 12.69 -8.85 -8.84
C LYS A 202 11.38 -9.63 -8.74
N ILE A 203 10.37 -9.19 -9.48
CA ILE A 203 9.02 -9.79 -9.48
C ILE A 203 9.04 -11.12 -10.23
N THR A 204 9.85 -11.23 -11.29
CA THR A 204 10.00 -12.45 -12.09
C THR A 204 11.38 -13.08 -11.87
N GLY A 205 11.45 -14.40 -12.01
CA GLY A 205 12.68 -15.20 -11.89
C GLY A 205 13.52 -15.31 -13.15
#